data_AF-A0A0T7FDC5-F1
#
_entry.id   AF-A0A0T7FDC5-F1
#
_cell.length_a   1.000
_cell.length_b   1.000
_cell.length_c   1.000
_cell.angle_alpha   90.00
_cell.angle_beta   90.00
_cell.angle_gamma   90.00
#
_symmetry.space_group_name_H-M   'P 1'
#
loop_
_entity.id
_entity.type
_entity.pdbx_description
1 polymer ?
#
loop_
_entity_poly.entity_id
_entity_poly.type
_entity_poly.pdbx_seq_one_letter_code
_entity_poly.pdbx_strand_id
1 'polypeptide(L)'
;MTIYAPTTFADRTLLPRALIKRPRRTYTASYTFTFGQLVIFGGTTWTVVTRQRTTNGNQLYRLFRPGDIRPFRVVLGRALAAAPSDPVEADRLYKVYLAGLRMQRRDERIRSLLASQRGSAGA
;
A
#
# COMPACT_ATOMS: atom_id res chain seq x y z
N MET A 1 27.49 0.79 46.66
CA MET A 1 26.27 1.04 45.87
C MET A 1 26.61 2.13 44.86
N THR A 2 26.82 1.77 43.59
CA THR A 2 27.40 2.66 42.58
C THR A 2 26.27 3.27 41.75
N ILE A 3 26.10 4.59 41.81
CA ILE A 3 25.05 5.34 41.12
C ILE A 3 25.61 5.80 39.78
N TYR A 4 25.03 5.35 38.66
CA TYR A 4 25.42 5.81 37.33
C TYR A 4 24.89 7.24 37.10
N ALA A 5 25.79 8.16 36.74
CA ALA A 5 25.41 9.53 36.41
C ALA A 5 24.59 9.56 35.10
N PRO A 6 23.58 10.46 35.00
CA PRO A 6 22.83 10.63 33.76
C PRO A 6 23.75 11.15 32.64
N THR A 7 23.80 10.44 31.52
CA THR A 7 24.63 10.79 30.36
C THR A 7 24.13 12.09 29.73
N THR A 8 25.02 13.07 29.61
CA THR A 8 24.70 14.39 29.05
C THR A 8 24.69 14.36 27.52
N PHE A 9 24.23 15.44 26.87
CA PHE A 9 24.19 15.52 25.40
C PHE A 9 25.59 15.40 24.77
N ALA A 10 26.64 15.91 25.45
CA ALA A 10 28.02 15.84 25.00
C ALA A 10 28.58 14.41 25.03
N ASP A 11 28.14 13.55 25.95
CA ASP A 11 28.62 12.16 26.06
C ASP A 11 28.10 11.26 24.91
N ARG A 12 27.02 11.68 24.24
CA ARG A 12 26.39 10.89 23.16
C ARG A 12 27.23 10.82 21.90
N THR A 13 28.16 11.74 21.68
CA THR A 13 29.03 11.76 20.48
C THR A 13 30.18 10.76 20.57
N LEU A 14 30.50 10.28 21.78
CA LEU A 14 31.55 9.28 22.03
C LEU A 14 31.03 7.84 22.00
N LEU A 15 29.70 7.66 21.97
CA LEU A 15 29.10 6.34 21.87
C LEU A 15 29.23 5.78 20.45
N PRO A 16 29.52 4.48 20.29
CA PRO A 16 29.40 3.79 19.00
C PRO A 16 28.03 4.06 18.38
N ARG A 17 27.98 4.32 17.07
CA ARG A 17 26.72 4.69 16.35
C ARG A 17 25.56 3.71 16.57
N ALA A 18 25.87 2.46 16.93
CA ALA A 18 24.90 1.40 17.25
C ALA A 18 24.16 1.62 18.59
N LEU A 19 24.78 2.28 19.57
CA LEU A 19 24.20 2.56 20.89
C LEU A 19 23.43 3.90 20.95
N ILE A 20 23.54 4.72 19.90
CA ILE A 20 22.79 5.97 19.80
C ILE A 20 21.39 5.67 19.28
N LYS A 21 20.40 5.59 20.19
CA LYS A 21 18.98 5.45 19.84
C LYS A 21 18.53 6.63 18.99
N ARG A 22 18.48 6.45 17.68
CA ARG A 22 17.94 7.46 16.76
C ARG A 22 16.42 7.52 16.94
N PRO A 23 15.83 8.71 17.09
CA PRO A 23 14.39 8.86 17.04
C PRO A 23 13.87 8.28 15.72
N ARG A 24 13.04 7.24 15.80
CA ARG A 24 12.40 6.67 14.61
C ARG A 24 11.39 7.69 14.11
N ARG A 25 11.66 8.32 12.97
CA ARG A 25 10.72 9.25 12.34
C ARG A 25 9.53 8.46 11.80
N THR A 26 8.36 8.68 12.39
CA THR A 26 7.09 8.14 11.88
C THR A 26 6.52 9.15 10.89
N TYR A 27 6.70 8.91 9.60
CA TYR A 27 6.11 9.77 8.57
C TYR A 27 4.63 9.43 8.39
N THR A 28 3.76 10.42 8.61
CA THR A 28 2.33 10.34 8.30
C THR A 28 2.09 10.83 6.88
N ALA A 29 1.19 10.15 6.15
CA ALA A 29 0.78 10.55 4.82
C ALA A 29 -0.67 11.06 4.88
N SER A 30 -0.90 12.31 4.51
CA SER A 30 -2.24 12.88 4.33
C SER A 30 -2.73 12.56 2.93
N TYR A 31 -3.57 11.55 2.76
CA TYR A 31 -4.01 11.11 1.44
C TYR A 31 -4.97 12.09 0.79
N THR A 32 -4.60 12.59 -0.39
CA THR A 32 -5.41 13.50 -1.21
C THR A 32 -6.64 12.79 -1.82
N PHE A 33 -6.50 11.53 -2.24
CA PHE A 33 -7.57 10.77 -2.89
C PHE A 33 -8.13 9.69 -1.97
N THR A 34 -9.43 9.40 -2.11
CA THR A 34 -10.14 8.37 -1.34
C THR A 34 -10.22 7.05 -2.10
N PHE A 35 -10.53 5.96 -1.38
CA PHE A 35 -10.80 4.67 -2.01
C PHE A 35 -12.06 4.76 -2.86
N GLY A 36 -12.06 4.12 -4.03
CA GLY A 36 -13.16 4.16 -5.00
C GLY A 36 -13.20 5.43 -5.85
N GLN A 37 -12.42 6.46 -5.52
CA GLN A 37 -12.40 7.70 -6.29
C GLN A 37 -11.80 7.50 -7.68
N LEU A 38 -12.35 8.21 -8.68
CA LEU A 38 -11.80 8.29 -10.03
C LEU A 38 -10.71 9.35 -10.11
N VAL A 39 -9.58 8.97 -10.72
CA VAL A 39 -8.39 9.82 -10.90
C VAL A 39 -7.86 9.70 -12.31
N ILE A 40 -7.21 10.75 -12.80
CA ILE A 40 -6.56 10.76 -14.10
C ILE A 40 -5.07 10.44 -13.90
N PHE A 41 -4.58 9.46 -14.65
CA PHE A 41 -3.17 9.11 -14.75
C PHE A 41 -2.80 8.83 -16.20
N GLY A 42 -1.80 9.55 -16.72
CA GLY A 42 -1.38 9.42 -18.13
C GLY A 42 -2.51 9.71 -19.12
N GLY A 43 -3.35 10.71 -18.84
CA GLY A 43 -4.50 11.08 -19.69
C GLY A 43 -5.68 10.12 -19.67
N THR A 44 -5.66 9.10 -18.81
CA THR A 44 -6.69 8.06 -18.72
C THR A 44 -7.32 8.04 -17.33
N THR A 45 -8.60 7.69 -17.22
CA THR A 45 -9.30 7.53 -15.94
C THR A 45 -9.05 6.17 -15.30
N TRP A 46 -8.77 6.18 -14.01
CA TRP A 46 -8.50 5.02 -13.16
C TRP A 46 -9.27 5.11 -11.85
N THR A 47 -9.57 3.97 -11.24
CA THR A 47 -10.18 3.90 -9.90
C THR A 47 -9.10 3.68 -8.85
N VAL A 48 -9.13 4.45 -7.76
CA VAL A 48 -8.26 4.24 -6.60
C VAL A 48 -8.73 3.03 -5.80
N VAL A 49 -7.84 2.06 -5.63
CA VAL A 49 -8.19 0.78 -4.98
C VAL A 49 -7.43 0.57 -3.69
N THR A 50 -6.14 0.91 -3.65
CA THR A 50 -5.40 0.94 -2.39
C THR A 50 -4.60 2.22 -2.19
N ARG A 51 -4.34 2.52 -0.92
CA ARG A 51 -3.54 3.65 -0.47
C ARG A 51 -2.46 3.15 0.46
N GLN A 52 -1.22 3.56 0.20
CA GLN A 52 -0.05 3.17 0.95
C GLN A 52 0.85 4.39 1.14
N ARG A 53 1.74 4.34 2.13
CA ARG A 53 2.78 5.35 2.30
C ARG A 53 4.12 4.75 1.94
N THR A 54 5.00 5.56 1.37
CA THR A 54 6.43 5.23 1.30
C THR A 54 7.08 5.39 2.67
N THR A 55 8.29 4.85 2.81
CA THR A 55 9.16 5.07 3.98
C THR A 55 9.43 6.55 4.26
N ASN A 56 9.32 7.41 3.24
CA ASN A 56 9.53 8.85 3.33
C ASN A 56 8.23 9.65 3.49
N GLY A 57 7.09 8.99 3.72
CA GLY A 57 5.79 9.66 3.92
C GLY A 57 5.05 10.05 2.64
N ASN A 58 5.56 9.71 1.46
CA ASN A 58 4.87 10.01 0.22
C ASN A 58 3.64 9.11 0.05
N GLN A 59 2.58 9.67 -0.52
CA GLN A 59 1.37 8.93 -0.84
C GLN A 59 1.61 8.03 -2.06
N LEU A 60 1.34 6.74 -1.92
CA LEU A 60 1.28 5.75 -2.98
C LEU A 60 -0.16 5.29 -3.16
N TYR A 61 -0.58 5.18 -4.41
CA TYR A 61 -1.91 4.71 -4.79
C TYR A 61 -1.78 3.51 -5.70
N ARG A 62 -2.56 2.47 -5.42
CA ARG A 62 -2.80 1.39 -6.37
C ARG A 62 -4.08 1.69 -7.11
N LEU A 63 -3.96 1.75 -8.42
CA LEU A 63 -5.02 2.07 -9.35
C LEU A 63 -5.52 0.79 -10.01
N PHE A 64 -6.80 0.80 -10.38
CA PHE A 64 -7.43 -0.24 -11.17
C PHE A 64 -8.16 0.35 -12.37
N ARG A 65 -8.08 -0.34 -13.50
CA ARG A 65 -8.89 -0.05 -14.69
C ARG A 65 -9.36 -1.37 -15.31
N PRO A 66 -10.67 -1.60 -15.43
CA PRO A 66 -11.18 -2.78 -16.10
C PRO A 66 -10.91 -2.72 -17.61
N GLY A 67 -10.61 -3.87 -18.23
CA GLY A 67 -10.38 -3.97 -19.68
C GLY A 67 -9.02 -3.49 -20.18
N ASP A 68 -8.17 -2.93 -19.32
CA ASP A 68 -6.79 -2.59 -19.66
C ASP A 68 -5.91 -3.86 -19.67
N ILE A 69 -4.91 -3.93 -20.57
CA ILE A 69 -3.93 -5.02 -20.64
C ILE A 69 -3.13 -5.11 -19.33
N ARG A 70 -2.89 -3.96 -18.68
CA ARG A 70 -2.28 -3.88 -17.35
C ARG A 70 -3.26 -3.18 -16.42
N PRO A 71 -4.24 -3.93 -15.87
CA PRO A 71 -5.35 -3.34 -15.14
C PRO A 71 -4.94 -2.75 -13.79
N PHE A 72 -3.73 -3.02 -13.30
CA PHE A 72 -3.21 -2.45 -12.06
C PHE A 72 -1.99 -1.59 -12.30
N ARG A 73 -1.93 -0.45 -11.63
CA ARG A 73 -0.74 0.40 -11.57
C ARG A 73 -0.50 0.90 -10.15
N VAL A 74 0.76 1.09 -9.79
CA VAL A 74 1.14 1.71 -8.52
C VAL A 74 1.82 3.02 -8.85
N VAL A 75 1.27 4.12 -8.32
CA VAL A 75 1.64 5.49 -8.72
C VAL A 75 1.72 6.38 -7.48
N LEU A 76 2.62 7.38 -7.51
CA LEU A 76 2.68 8.41 -6.47
C LEU A 76 1.50 9.39 -6.61
N GLY A 77 0.96 9.84 -5.47
CA GLY A 77 -0.17 10.78 -5.44
C GLY A 77 0.04 12.06 -6.25
N ARG A 78 1.27 12.60 -6.25
CA ARG A 78 1.63 13.80 -7.01
C ARG A 78 1.53 13.66 -8.53
N ALA A 79 1.47 12.43 -9.05
CA ALA A 79 1.34 12.16 -10.48
C ALA A 79 -0.12 11.94 -10.90
N LEU A 80 -1.07 12.13 -9.99
CA LEU A 80 -2.50 11.95 -10.22
C LEU A 80 -3.20 13.31 -10.25
N ALA A 81 -4.20 13.42 -11.11
CA ALA A 81 -5.16 14.52 -11.09
C ALA A 81 -6.54 13.98 -10.68
N ALA A 82 -7.38 14.84 -10.09
CA ALA A 82 -8.77 14.50 -9.87
C ALA A 82 -9.48 14.36 -11.22
N ALA A 83 -10.21 13.25 -11.41
CA ALA A 83 -11.13 13.13 -12.54
C ALA A 83 -12.47 13.80 -12.17
N PRO A 84 -13.22 14.34 -13.13
CA PRO A 84 -14.64 14.61 -12.93
C PRO A 84 -15.31 13.29 -12.54
N SER A 85 -15.82 13.20 -11.32
CA SER A 85 -16.33 11.96 -10.76
C SER A 85 -17.86 11.97 -10.76
N ASP A 86 -18.47 11.12 -11.58
CA ASP A 86 -19.83 10.64 -11.28
C ASP A 86 -19.72 9.60 -10.15
N PRO A 87 -20.32 9.85 -8.97
CA PRO A 87 -20.26 8.91 -7.86
C PRO A 87 -20.85 7.53 -8.20
N VAL A 88 -21.82 7.47 -9.12
CA VAL A 88 -22.45 6.20 -9.53
C VAL A 88 -21.47 5.37 -10.36
N GLU A 89 -20.75 6.01 -11.28
CA GLU A 89 -19.74 5.34 -12.10
C GLU A 89 -18.55 4.85 -11.25
N ALA A 90 -18.11 5.70 -10.32
CA ALA A 90 -17.05 5.36 -9.37
C ALA A 90 -17.40 4.11 -8.54
N ASP A 91 -18.61 4.05 -8.00
CA ASP A 91 -19.11 2.89 -7.26
C ASP A 91 -19.22 1.64 -8.13
N ARG A 92 -19.74 1.77 -9.36
CA ARG A 92 -19.83 0.65 -10.32
C ARG A 92 -18.47 0.05 -10.61
N LEU A 93 -17.46 0.87 -10.94
CA LEU A 93 -16.11 0.41 -11.24
C LEU A 93 -15.43 -0.22 -10.02
N TYR A 94 -15.66 0.34 -8.84
CA TYR A 94 -15.14 -0.22 -7.59
C TYR A 94 -15.76 -1.59 -7.26
N LYS A 95 -17.07 -1.78 -7.51
CA LYS A 95 -17.74 -3.07 -7.37
C LYS A 95 -17.20 -4.12 -8.35
N VAL A 96 -16.89 -3.73 -9.59
CA VAL A 96 -16.24 -4.62 -10.57
C VAL A 96 -14.87 -5.08 -10.05
N TYR A 97 -14.07 -4.17 -9.49
CA TYR A 97 -12.82 -4.54 -8.83
C TYR A 97 -13.04 -5.56 -7.70
N LEU A 98 -14.00 -5.30 -6.80
CA LEU A 98 -14.27 -6.20 -5.67
C LEU A 98 -14.73 -7.59 -6.13
N ALA A 99 -15.54 -7.67 -7.18
CA ALA A 99 -15.96 -8.93 -7.78
C ALA A 99 -14.76 -9.72 -8.34
N GLY A 100 -13.87 -9.05 -9.08
CA GLY A 100 -12.63 -9.65 -9.58
C GLY A 100 -11.72 -10.15 -8.46
N LEU A 101 -11.59 -9.40 -7.37
CA LEU A 101 -10.78 -9.80 -6.21
C LEU A 101 -11.32 -11.07 -5.52
N ARG A 102 -12.66 -11.19 -5.42
CA ARG A 102 -13.31 -12.38 -4.85
C ARG A 102 -13.06 -13.63 -5.70
N MET A 103 -13.14 -13.49 -7.03
CA MET A 103 -12.81 -14.57 -7.96
C MET A 103 -11.35 -15.02 -7.79
N GLN A 104 -10.41 -14.07 -7.81
CA GLN A 104 -8.98 -14.39 -7.68
C GLN A 104 -8.65 -15.13 -6.37
N ARG A 105 -9.20 -14.68 -5.24
CA ARG A 105 -8.99 -15.36 -3.94
C ARG A 105 -9.60 -16.76 -3.91
N ARG A 106 -10.73 -16.97 -4.59
CA ARG A 106 -11.36 -18.29 -4.72
C ARG A 106 -10.44 -19.23 -5.49
N ASP A 107 -9.89 -18.78 -6.60
CA ASP A 107 -8.98 -19.58 -7.43
C ASP A 107 -7.67 -19.90 -6.72
N GLU A 108 -7.07 -18.92 -6.01
CA GLU A 108 -5.90 -19.14 -5.18
C GLU A 108 -6.17 -20.17 -4.07
N ARG A 109 -7.34 -20.10 -3.43
CA ARG A 109 -7.75 -21.09 -2.43
C ARG A 109 -7.88 -22.49 -3.04
N ILE A 110 -8.51 -22.62 -4.22
CA ILE A 110 -8.63 -23.90 -4.93
C ILE A 110 -7.23 -24.45 -5.27
N ARG A 111 -6.35 -23.60 -5.83
CA ARG A 111 -4.96 -23.99 -6.14
C ARG A 111 -4.20 -24.45 -4.89
N SER A 112 -4.35 -23.73 -3.78
CA SER A 112 -3.72 -24.09 -2.50
C SER A 112 -4.22 -25.43 -1.97
N LEU A 113 -5.53 -25.71 -2.07
CA LEU A 113 -6.11 -26.98 -1.62
C LEU A 113 -5.61 -28.16 -2.47
N LEU A 114 -5.57 -27.99 -3.79
CA LEU A 114 -5.05 -29.00 -4.71
C LEU A 114 -3.54 -29.25 -4.46
N ALA A 115 -2.77 -28.21 -4.17
CA ALA A 115 -1.36 -28.34 -3.80
C ALA A 115 -1.18 -29.12 -2.49
N SER A 116 -2.02 -28.86 -1.48
CA SER A 116 -1.94 -29.60 -0.21
C SER A 116 -2.32 -31.08 -0.33
N GLN A 117 -3.29 -31.43 -1.18
CA GLN A 117 -3.70 -32.84 -1.39
C GLN A 117 -2.66 -33.67 -2.13
N ARG A 118 -1.87 -33.05 -3.03
CA ARG A 118 -0.75 -33.73 -3.70
C ARG A 118 0.42 -34.02 -2.75
N GLY A 119 0.60 -33.21 -1.71
CA GLY A 119 1.63 -33.43 -0.69
C GLY A 119 1.30 -34.56 0.28
N SER A 120 0.01 -34.88 0.49
CA SER A 120 -0.43 -35.92 1.43
C SER A 120 -0.55 -37.34 0.83
N ALA A 121 -0.47 -37.48 -0.50
CA ALA A 121 -0.61 -38.77 -1.18
C ALA A 121 0.74 -39.49 -1.44
N GLY A 122 1.85 -38.92 -0.96
CA GLY A 122 3.21 -39.46 -1.13
C GLY A 122 3.93 -39.80 0.18
N ALA A 123 3.20 -39.99 1.28
CA ALA A 123 3.71 -40.43 2.58
C ALA A 123 3.20 -41.82 2.92
#